data_AF-A0A962TIT6-F1
#
_entry.id   AF-A0A962TIT6-F1
#
_cell.length_a   1.000
_cell.length_b   1.000
_cell.length_c   1.000
_cell.angle_alpha   90.00
_cell.angle_beta   90.00
_cell.angle_gamma   90.00
#
_symmetry.space_group_name_H-M   'P 1'
#
loop_
_entity.id
_entity.type
_entity.pdbx_description
1 polymer ?
#
loop_
_entity_poly.entity_id
_entity_poly.type
_entity_poly.pdbx_seq_one_letter_code
_entity_poly.pdbx_strand_id
1 'polypeptide(L)' 'AVRSAGAYGFAMSSNYNSRPRAAEVMVDGDQFQVVRQRETVAGLYAGESVLF' A
#
# COMPACT_ATOMS: atom_id res chain seq x y z
N ALA A 1 -15.22 9.01 3.85
CA ALA A 1 -14.80 7.91 2.96
C ALA A 1 -14.90 8.37 1.52
N VAL A 2 -13.88 8.08 0.71
CA VAL A 2 -14.00 8.20 -0.75
C VAL A 2 -14.69 6.93 -1.25
N ARG A 3 -15.84 7.06 -1.92
CA ARG A 3 -16.64 5.94 -2.41
C ARG A 3 -16.15 5.49 -3.79
N SER A 4 -16.56 4.30 -4.21
CA SER A 4 -16.27 3.74 -5.55
C SER A 4 -14.77 3.63 -5.88
N ALA A 5 -13.91 3.52 -4.86
CA ALA A 5 -12.45 3.39 -5.01
C ALA A 5 -11.96 1.93 -5.06
N GLY A 6 -12.88 0.95 -5.11
CA GLY A 6 -12.55 -0.48 -5.06
C GLY A 6 -11.96 -1.04 -6.36
N ALA A 7 -12.28 -0.43 -7.51
CA ALA A 7 -11.67 -0.77 -8.80
C ALA A 7 -10.69 0.34 -9.19
N TYR A 8 -9.53 -0.05 -9.75
CA TYR A 8 -8.48 0.85 -10.23
C TYR A 8 -7.88 1.83 -9.21
N GLY A 9 -8.27 1.78 -7.93
CA GLY A 9 -7.69 2.59 -6.86
C GLY A 9 -6.29 2.12 -6.48
N PHE A 10 -6.19 1.07 -5.65
CA PHE A 10 -4.89 0.53 -5.23
C PHE A 10 -4.05 0.03 -6.42
N ALA A 11 -4.70 -0.55 -7.44
CA ALA A 11 -4.03 -1.05 -8.65
C ALA A 11 -3.22 0.02 -9.40
N MET A 12 -3.60 1.30 -9.31
CA MET A 12 -2.86 2.43 -9.89
C MET A 12 -2.07 3.24 -8.84
N SER A 13 -2.01 2.79 -7.59
CA SER A 13 -1.24 3.47 -6.54
C SER A 13 0.26 3.30 -6.76
N SER A 14 1.04 4.34 -6.43
CA SER A 14 2.48 4.38 -6.63
C SER A 14 3.22 4.84 -5.36
N ASN A 15 4.55 4.71 -5.39
CA ASN A 15 5.43 5.23 -4.35
C ASN A 15 5.95 6.65 -4.65
N TYR A 16 5.27 7.38 -5.55
CA TYR A 16 5.66 8.75 -5.89
C TYR A 16 5.79 9.63 -4.64
N ASN A 17 6.81 10.49 -4.62
CA ASN A 17 7.26 11.26 -3.45
C ASN A 17 7.71 10.40 -2.26
N SER A 18 8.27 9.22 -2.55
CA SER A 18 8.77 8.27 -1.53
C SER A 18 7.72 7.92 -0.48
N ARG A 19 6.44 7.81 -0.91
CA ARG A 19 5.32 7.50 -0.01
C ARG A 19 5.07 6.00 -0.01
N PRO A 20 5.10 5.32 1.15
CA PRO A 20 4.70 3.92 1.21
C PRO A 20 3.21 3.75 0.89
N ARG A 21 2.86 2.74 0.09
CA ARG A 21 1.47 2.45 -0.24
C ARG A 21 0.68 2.05 1.00
N ALA A 22 -0.61 2.35 0.97
CA ALA A 22 -1.52 2.10 2.08
C ALA A 22 -1.70 0.60 2.36
N ALA A 23 -2.10 0.28 3.60
CA ALA A 23 -2.65 -1.04 3.91
C ALA A 23 -4.06 -1.18 3.29
N GLU A 24 -4.45 -2.40 2.97
CA GLU A 24 -5.81 -2.76 2.57
C GLU A 24 -6.41 -3.71 3.60
N VAL A 25 -7.65 -3.44 3.99
CA VAL A 25 -8.40 -4.21 4.97
C VAL A 25 -9.64 -4.77 4.30
N MET A 26 -9.87 -6.07 4.48
CA MET A 26 -11.11 -6.75 4.12
C MET A 26 -11.97 -6.86 5.37
N VAL A 27 -13.25 -6.57 5.23
CA VAL A 27 -14.24 -6.69 6.30
C VAL A 27 -15.23 -7.79 5.90
N ASP A 28 -15.51 -8.71 6.81
CA ASP A 28 -16.50 -9.77 6.67
C ASP A 28 -17.35 -9.81 7.94
N GLY A 29 -18.61 -9.37 7.84
CA GLY A 29 -19.49 -9.22 9.00
C GLY A 29 -18.92 -8.26 10.05
N ASP A 30 -18.65 -8.80 11.24
CA ASP A 30 -18.06 -8.10 12.40
C ASP A 30 -16.53 -8.27 12.50
N GLN A 31 -15.93 -9.03 11.59
CA GLN A 31 -14.49 -9.28 11.55
C GLN A 31 -13.80 -8.46 10.47
N PHE A 32 -12.52 -8.14 10.70
CA PHE A 32 -11.68 -7.51 9.69
C PHE A 32 -10.30 -8.19 9.65
N GLN A 33 -9.70 -8.19 8.46
CA GLN A 33 -8.35 -8.71 8.24
C GLN A 33 -7.55 -7.75 7.36
N VAL A 34 -6.27 -7.58 7.71
CA VAL A 34 -5.33 -6.83 6.87
C VAL A 34 -4.88 -7.75 5.74
N VAL A 35 -5.50 -7.61 4.57
CA VAL A 35 -5.19 -8.42 3.38
C VAL A 35 -3.96 -7.91 2.64
N ARG A 36 -3.58 -6.64 2.86
CA ARG A 36 -2.32 -6.07 2.40
C ARG A 36 -1.71 -5.18 3.47
N GLN A 37 -0.50 -5.50 3.90
CA GLN A 37 0.24 -4.68 4.85
C GLN A 37 0.69 -3.36 4.22
N ARG A 38 0.75 -2.31 5.05
CA ARG A 38 1.35 -1.04 4.65
C ARG A 38 2.83 -1.26 4.35
N GLU A 39 3.32 -0.66 3.27
CA GLU A 39 4.75 -0.68 2.96
C GLU A 39 5.54 0.13 4.00
N THR A 40 6.79 -0.24 4.24
CA THR A 40 7.69 0.52 5.09
C THR A 40 8.53 1.48 4.25
N VAL A 41 9.02 2.57 4.84
CA VAL A 41 9.93 3.50 4.15
C VAL A 41 11.21 2.78 3.71
N ALA A 42 11.76 1.91 4.55
CA ALA A 42 12.94 1.12 4.19
C ALA A 42 12.68 0.18 3.00
N GLY A 43 11.47 -0.40 2.92
CA GLY A 43 11.06 -1.26 1.81
C GLY A 43 11.06 -0.57 0.45
N LEU A 44 10.93 0.76 0.40
CA LEU A 44 10.95 1.53 -0.85
C LEU A 44 12.29 1.40 -1.59
N TYR A 45 13.38 1.27 -0.83
CA TYR A 45 14.76 1.30 -1.33
C TYR A 45 15.42 -0.08 -1.24
N ALA A 46 14.66 -1.14 -0.96
CA ALA A 46 15.20 -2.48 -0.68
C ALA A 46 16.02 -3.06 -1.85
N GLY A 47 15.79 -2.60 -3.08
CA GLY A 47 16.54 -3.01 -4.28
C GLY A 47 17.60 -2.01 -4.73
N GLU A 48 17.84 -0.92 -3.98
CA GLU A 48 18.79 0.13 -4.35
C GLU A 48 20.14 -0.05 -3.67
N SER A 49 21.20 0.48 -4.28
CA SER A 49 22.56 0.48 -3.74
C SER A 49 23.32 1.70 -4.23
N VAL A 50 24.22 2.23 -3.40
CA VAL A 50 25.12 3.32 -3.79
C VAL A 50 26.36 2.75 -4.48
N LEU A 51 26.93 3.51 -5.42
CA LEU A 51 28.25 3.18 -5.97
C LEU A 51 29.32 3.51 -4.93
N PHE A 52 30.31 2.62 -4.80
CA PHE A 52 31.47 2.81 -3.94
C PHE A 52 32.51 3.72 -4.60
#